data_AF-J0RC35-F1
#
_entry.id   AF-J0RC35-F1
#
_cell.length_a   1.000
_cell.length_b   1.000
_cell.length_c   1.000
_cell.angle_alpha   90.00
_cell.angle_beta   90.00
_cell.angle_gamma   90.00
#
_symmetry.space_group_name_H-M   'P 1'
#
loop_
_entity.id
_entity.type
_entity.pdbx_description
1 polymer ?
#
loop_
_entity_poly.entity_id
_entity_poly.type
_entity_poly.pdbx_seq_one_letter_code
_entity_poly.pdbx_strand_id
1 'polypeptide(L)'
;MENVEQKNPHFVIFMNTLGLIGLSIVLVVAFYYQLVKFELPCPLCLLQRVGLMLAGCGFLLNIHHRVKNTHYGMVIIGCMVTSAVAARQVFLHITPDDLGYGSTFFGLHFYTWAFIISVLCIFAVAFVMILGELAHKFKEFSSFPILSKTASFLFVFLIAANLISTILECGGGQCADDPVRYELLSNWFPS
;
A
#
# COMPACT_ATOMS: atom_id res chain seq x y z
N MET A 1 -18.97 -6.29 27.79
CA MET A 1 -18.31 -5.95 26.51
C MET A 1 -17.97 -7.27 25.86
N GLU A 2 -18.91 -7.75 25.06
CA GLU A 2 -19.04 -9.15 24.68
C GLU A 2 -17.96 -9.54 23.67
N ASN A 3 -17.26 -10.64 23.96
CA ASN A 3 -16.30 -11.25 23.05
C ASN A 3 -17.09 -11.70 21.81
N VAL A 4 -16.99 -10.92 20.73
CA VAL A 4 -17.50 -11.31 19.41
C VAL A 4 -16.64 -12.47 18.91
N GLU A 5 -17.02 -13.68 19.30
CA GLU A 5 -16.45 -14.92 18.81
C GLU A 5 -16.86 -15.06 17.33
N GLN A 6 -16.01 -14.55 16.43
CA GLN A 6 -16.18 -14.65 14.98
C GLN A 6 -16.17 -16.12 14.56
N LYS A 7 -17.35 -16.72 14.46
CA LYS A 7 -17.55 -18.14 14.13
C LYS A 7 -17.33 -18.47 12.64
N ASN A 8 -16.91 -17.52 11.81
CA ASN A 8 -16.50 -17.76 10.42
C ASN A 8 -15.16 -17.06 10.09
N PRO A 9 -14.04 -17.53 10.67
CA PRO A 9 -12.72 -16.91 10.51
C PRO A 9 -12.22 -16.97 9.06
N HIS A 10 -12.65 -17.98 8.29
CA HIS A 10 -12.12 -18.22 6.95
C HIS A 10 -12.51 -17.16 5.92
N PHE A 11 -13.76 -16.67 5.94
CA PHE A 11 -14.20 -15.62 5.02
C PHE A 11 -13.46 -14.31 5.27
N VAL A 12 -13.30 -13.93 6.54
CA VAL A 12 -12.61 -12.70 6.91
C VAL A 12 -11.13 -12.79 6.55
N ILE A 13 -10.47 -13.91 6.83
CA ILE A 13 -9.06 -14.14 6.43
C ILE A 13 -8.91 -14.09 4.91
N PHE A 14 -9.85 -14.65 4.14
CA PHE A 14 -9.84 -14.58 2.69
C PHE A 14 -9.91 -13.13 2.18
N MET A 15 -10.82 -12.31 2.72
CA MET A 15 -10.92 -10.89 2.36
C MET A 15 -9.66 -10.10 2.73
N ASN A 16 -9.07 -10.35 3.91
CA ASN A 16 -7.80 -9.74 4.29
C ASN A 16 -6.67 -10.16 3.36
N THR A 17 -6.63 -11.44 2.94
CA THR A 17 -5.65 -11.96 1.99
C THR A 17 -5.80 -11.29 0.63
N LEU A 18 -7.03 -11.10 0.14
CA LEU A 18 -7.30 -10.39 -1.10
C LEU A 18 -6.84 -8.92 -1.02
N GLY A 19 -7.11 -8.25 0.11
CA GLY A 19 -6.62 -6.89 0.37
C GLY A 19 -5.08 -6.82 0.35
N LEU A 20 -4.40 -7.76 1.00
CA LEU A 20 -2.94 -7.84 1.01
C LEU A 20 -2.36 -8.08 -0.39
N ILE A 21 -2.97 -8.97 -1.18
CA ILE A 21 -2.58 -9.21 -2.58
C ILE A 21 -2.77 -7.94 -3.41
N GLY A 22 -3.90 -7.25 -3.26
CA GLY A 22 -4.17 -5.99 -3.96
C GLY A 22 -3.10 -4.93 -3.68
N LEU A 23 -2.76 -4.71 -2.41
CA LEU A 23 -1.68 -3.78 -2.03
C LEU A 23 -0.31 -4.23 -2.56
N SER A 24 -0.03 -5.53 -2.53
CA SER A 24 1.21 -6.08 -3.07
C SER A 24 1.33 -5.84 -4.57
N ILE A 25 0.24 -5.99 -5.33
CA ILE A 25 0.23 -5.69 -6.78
C ILE A 25 0.53 -4.22 -7.03
N VAL A 26 -0.09 -3.30 -6.28
CA VAL A 26 0.17 -1.85 -6.42
C VAL A 26 1.66 -1.54 -6.18
N LEU A 27 2.27 -2.13 -5.15
CA LEU A 27 3.70 -1.96 -4.86
C LEU A 27 4.60 -2.57 -5.95
N VAL A 28 4.24 -3.73 -6.50
CA VAL A 28 4.98 -4.36 -7.62
C VAL A 28 4.92 -3.49 -8.86
N VAL A 29 3.75 -2.93 -9.19
CA VAL A 29 3.60 -2.00 -10.32
C VAL A 29 4.48 -0.77 -10.09
N ALA A 30 4.48 -0.19 -8.89
CA ALA A 30 5.34 0.95 -8.57
C ALA A 30 6.83 0.63 -8.77
N PHE A 31 7.28 -0.58 -8.37
CA PHE A 31 8.65 -1.04 -8.64
C PHE A 31 8.96 -1.24 -10.11
N TYR A 32 8.01 -1.75 -10.88
CA TYR A 32 8.18 -1.90 -12.32
C TYR A 32 8.50 -0.55 -12.97
N TYR A 33 7.78 0.51 -12.63
CA TYR A 33 8.09 1.85 -13.14
C TYR A 33 9.43 2.38 -12.63
N GLN A 34 9.75 2.15 -11.35
CA GLN A 34 11.03 2.59 -10.80
C GLN A 34 12.25 1.91 -11.43
N LEU A 35 12.21 0.61 -11.65
CA LEU A 35 13.38 -0.17 -12.10
C LEU A 35 13.45 -0.34 -13.63
N VAL A 36 12.30 -0.42 -14.31
CA VAL A 36 12.25 -0.67 -15.77
C VAL A 36 12.08 0.62 -16.55
N LYS A 37 11.28 1.57 -16.03
CA LYS A 37 11.06 2.87 -16.68
C LYS A 37 12.02 3.96 -16.18
N PHE A 38 12.84 3.65 -15.17
CA PHE A 38 13.78 4.59 -14.55
C PHE A 38 13.11 5.89 -14.07
N GLU A 39 11.81 5.82 -13.72
CA GLU A 39 11.08 6.92 -13.10
C GLU A 39 11.28 6.82 -11.58
N LEU A 40 12.25 7.58 -11.07
CA LEU A 40 12.53 7.62 -9.63
C LEU A 40 11.32 8.21 -8.88
N PRO A 41 10.97 7.69 -7.69
CA PRO A 41 9.85 8.20 -6.92
C PRO A 41 10.17 9.52 -6.19
N CYS A 42 9.30 10.51 -6.36
CA CYS A 42 9.32 11.75 -5.59
C CYS A 42 9.19 11.51 -4.06
N PRO A 43 9.59 12.47 -3.20
CA PRO A 43 9.48 12.33 -1.74
C PRO A 43 8.04 12.07 -1.26
N LEU A 44 7.03 12.69 -1.90
CA LEU A 44 5.62 12.44 -1.60
C LEU A 44 5.20 11.03 -2.01
N CYS A 45 5.74 10.51 -3.11
CA CYS A 45 5.48 9.19 -3.64
C CYS A 45 6.02 8.12 -2.67
N LEU A 46 7.21 8.34 -2.09
CA LEU A 46 7.77 7.49 -1.03
C LEU A 46 6.87 7.48 0.22
N LEU A 47 6.35 8.63 0.63
CA LEU A 47 5.45 8.72 1.78
C LEU A 47 4.11 8.01 1.52
N GLN A 48 3.59 8.05 0.29
CA GLN A 48 2.42 7.24 -0.11
C GLN A 48 2.70 5.74 0.02
N ARG A 49 3.89 5.27 -0.40
CA ARG A 49 4.28 3.87 -0.24
C ARG A 49 4.38 3.46 1.23
N VAL A 50 4.88 4.33 2.11
CA VAL A 50 4.89 4.08 3.56
C VAL A 50 3.47 3.89 4.10
N GLY A 51 2.52 4.74 3.69
CA GLY A 51 1.11 4.58 4.06
C GLY A 51 0.50 3.26 3.57
N LEU A 52 0.80 2.84 2.33
CA LEU A 52 0.36 1.54 1.80
C LEU A 52 1.01 0.36 2.51
N MET A 53 2.30 0.48 2.89
CA MET A 53 3.01 -0.53 3.69
C MET A 53 2.39 -0.66 5.09
N LEU A 54 2.08 0.46 5.75
CA LEU A 54 1.35 0.45 7.03
C LEU A 54 -0.02 -0.21 6.88
N ALA A 55 -0.73 0.08 5.79
CA ALA A 55 -2.02 -0.54 5.52
C ALA A 55 -1.91 -2.06 5.32
N GLY A 56 -0.93 -2.52 4.54
CA GLY A 56 -0.71 -3.95 4.34
C GLY A 56 -0.20 -4.67 5.60
N CYS A 57 0.55 -4.00 6.48
CA CYS A 57 0.89 -4.55 7.80
C CYS A 57 -0.35 -4.85 8.64
N GLY A 58 -1.38 -3.99 8.59
CA GLY A 58 -2.66 -4.25 9.24
C GLY A 58 -3.36 -5.51 8.71
N PHE A 59 -3.39 -5.70 7.39
CA PHE A 59 -3.91 -6.93 6.78
C PHE A 59 -3.07 -8.18 7.13
N LEU A 60 -1.75 -8.06 7.12
CA LEU A 60 -0.82 -9.14 7.45
C LEU A 60 -0.99 -9.61 8.90
N LEU A 61 -1.18 -8.67 9.84
CA LEU A 61 -1.47 -8.99 11.24
C LEU A 61 -2.83 -9.69 11.39
N ASN A 62 -3.84 -9.32 10.61
CA ASN A 62 -5.14 -10.02 10.60
C ASN A 62 -5.07 -11.44 10.04
N ILE A 63 -4.09 -11.74 9.17
CA ILE A 63 -3.91 -13.08 8.58
C ILE A 63 -3.14 -14.01 9.52
N HIS A 64 -2.06 -13.53 10.15
CA HIS A 64 -1.19 -14.36 11.00
C HIS A 64 -1.62 -14.40 12.47
N HIS A 65 -2.22 -13.32 12.97
CA HIS A 65 -2.76 -13.26 14.32
C HIS A 65 -4.29 -13.37 14.30
N ARG A 66 -4.92 -13.24 15.47
CA ARG A 66 -6.37 -13.13 15.59
C ARG A 66 -6.84 -11.84 14.90
N VAL A 67 -7.95 -11.92 14.16
CA VAL A 67 -8.62 -10.75 13.60
C VAL A 67 -9.03 -9.83 14.76
N LYS A 68 -8.56 -8.58 14.72
CA LYS A 68 -8.87 -7.56 15.73
C LYS A 68 -9.20 -6.24 15.04
N ASN A 69 -10.16 -5.50 15.60
CA ASN A 69 -10.52 -4.17 15.11
C ASN A 69 -9.34 -3.19 15.15
N THR A 70 -8.41 -3.36 16.08
CA THR A 70 -7.18 -2.56 16.16
C THR A 70 -6.32 -2.66 14.90
N HIS A 71 -6.23 -3.85 14.29
CA HIS A 71 -5.46 -4.02 13.06
C HIS A 71 -6.14 -3.34 11.87
N TYR A 72 -7.48 -3.40 11.78
CA TYR A 72 -8.23 -2.62 10.77
C TYR A 72 -8.07 -1.12 10.97
N GLY A 73 -8.00 -0.64 12.21
CA GLY A 73 -7.63 0.75 12.50
C GLY A 73 -6.28 1.14 11.88
N MET A 74 -5.28 0.26 11.96
CA MET A 74 -3.99 0.46 11.30
C MET A 74 -4.11 0.54 9.77
N VAL A 75 -4.96 -0.30 9.17
CA VAL A 75 -5.25 -0.25 7.73
C VAL A 75 -5.84 1.11 7.35
N ILE A 76 -6.86 1.54 8.08
CA ILE A 76 -7.55 2.81 7.83
C ILE A 76 -6.58 3.98 7.99
N ILE A 77 -5.75 4.00 9.05
CA ILE A 77 -4.74 5.05 9.25
C ILE A 77 -3.74 5.08 8.10
N GLY A 78 -3.23 3.93 7.66
CA GLY A 78 -2.32 3.84 6.51
C GLY A 78 -2.94 4.41 5.24
N CYS A 79 -4.19 4.05 4.94
CA CYS A 79 -4.92 4.60 3.80
C CYS A 79 -5.27 6.09 3.94
N MET A 80 -5.55 6.58 5.16
CA MET A 80 -5.74 8.00 5.42
C MET A 80 -4.46 8.80 5.15
N VAL A 81 -3.31 8.29 5.58
CA VAL A 81 -2.01 8.92 5.27
C VAL A 81 -1.76 8.92 3.76
N THR A 82 -1.93 7.78 3.09
CA THR A 82 -1.75 7.71 1.62
C THR A 82 -2.69 8.66 0.89
N SER A 83 -3.97 8.71 1.26
CA SER A 83 -4.95 9.61 0.62
C SER A 83 -4.64 11.08 0.87
N ALA A 84 -4.25 11.48 2.09
CA ALA A 84 -3.89 12.86 2.38
C ALA A 84 -2.66 13.32 1.57
N VAL A 85 -1.63 12.48 1.48
CA VAL A 85 -0.41 12.78 0.72
C VAL A 85 -0.68 12.80 -0.77
N ALA A 86 -1.46 11.85 -1.28
CA ALA A 86 -1.88 11.81 -2.68
C ALA A 86 -2.75 13.01 -3.05
N ALA A 87 -3.71 13.39 -2.20
CA ALA A 87 -4.55 14.59 -2.41
C ALA A 87 -3.69 15.86 -2.46
N ARG A 88 -2.71 15.99 -1.57
CA ARG A 88 -1.73 17.09 -1.64
C ARG A 88 -1.02 17.11 -3.00
N GLN A 89 -0.56 15.97 -3.50
CA GLN A 89 0.12 15.90 -4.79
C GLN A 89 -0.81 16.27 -5.95
N VAL A 90 -2.09 15.85 -5.91
CA VAL A 90 -3.10 16.28 -6.89
C VAL A 90 -3.26 17.81 -6.86
N PHE A 91 -3.35 18.42 -5.67
CA PHE A 91 -3.51 19.87 -5.55
C PHE A 91 -2.29 20.65 -6.01
N LEU A 92 -1.09 20.10 -5.89
CA LEU A 92 0.13 20.75 -6.39
C LEU A 92 0.16 20.81 -7.91
N HIS A 93 -0.34 19.78 -8.61
CA HIS A 93 -0.34 19.68 -10.07
C HIS A 93 -1.69 19.99 -10.72
N ILE A 94 -2.57 20.76 -10.06
CA ILE A 94 -3.88 21.13 -10.61
C ILE A 94 -3.83 22.33 -11.57
N THR A 95 -2.69 23.03 -11.61
CA THR A 95 -2.50 24.22 -12.44
C THR A 95 -2.45 23.86 -13.94
N PRO A 96 -3.06 24.65 -14.82
CA PRO A 96 -3.28 24.29 -16.23
C PRO A 96 -2.02 24.18 -17.09
N ASP A 97 -0.90 24.76 -16.67
CA ASP A 97 0.39 24.70 -17.38
C ASP A 97 1.34 23.61 -16.82
N ASP A 98 0.86 22.76 -15.91
CA ASP A 98 1.67 21.69 -15.32
C ASP A 98 1.44 20.36 -16.04
N LEU A 99 2.53 19.72 -16.47
CA LEU A 99 2.52 18.40 -17.11
C LEU A 99 2.34 17.26 -16.09
N GLY A 100 2.42 17.57 -14.79
CA GLY A 100 2.32 16.61 -13.70
C GLY A 100 3.58 15.75 -13.54
N TYR A 101 3.70 15.12 -12.37
CA TYR A 101 4.84 14.25 -12.06
C TYR A 101 4.58 12.80 -12.47
N GLY A 102 5.55 12.20 -13.17
CA GLY A 102 5.55 10.79 -13.56
C GLY A 102 4.61 10.43 -14.71
N SER A 103 4.72 9.20 -15.21
CA SER A 103 3.88 8.74 -16.32
C SER A 103 2.39 8.60 -15.96
N THR A 104 1.54 8.71 -16.96
CA THR A 104 0.08 8.54 -16.82
C THR A 104 -0.32 7.11 -17.15
N PHE A 105 -1.21 6.56 -16.32
CA PHE A 105 -1.83 5.25 -16.53
C PHE A 105 -3.33 5.45 -16.77
N PHE A 106 -3.81 5.07 -17.97
CA PHE A 106 -5.17 5.38 -18.44
C PHE A 106 -5.51 6.88 -18.40
N GLY A 107 -4.54 7.75 -18.67
CA GLY A 107 -4.74 9.20 -18.69
C GLY A 107 -4.80 9.86 -17.31
N LEU A 108 -4.56 9.12 -16.22
CA LEU A 108 -4.42 9.65 -14.87
C LEU A 108 -3.02 9.39 -14.32
N HIS A 109 -2.46 10.34 -13.58
CA HIS A 109 -1.17 10.13 -12.91
C HIS A 109 -1.28 9.13 -11.75
N PHE A 110 -0.15 8.52 -11.39
CA PHE A 110 -0.10 7.52 -10.32
C PHE A 110 -0.58 8.04 -8.96
N TYR A 111 -0.33 9.31 -8.65
CA TYR A 111 -0.80 9.91 -7.39
C TYR A 111 -2.33 9.99 -7.33
N THR A 112 -3.01 10.21 -8.45
CA THR A 112 -4.48 10.18 -8.51
C THR A 112 -5.01 8.75 -8.30
N TRP A 113 -4.35 7.76 -8.90
CA TRP A 113 -4.67 6.35 -8.66
C TRP A 113 -4.45 5.94 -7.19
N ALA A 114 -3.35 6.39 -6.58
CA ALA A 114 -3.06 6.14 -5.17
C ALA A 114 -4.16 6.73 -4.26
N PHE A 115 -4.67 7.92 -4.59
CA PHE A 115 -5.82 8.51 -3.90
C PHE A 115 -7.09 7.64 -4.03
N ILE A 116 -7.45 7.25 -5.26
CA ILE A 116 -8.65 6.43 -5.52
C ILE A 116 -8.55 5.08 -4.80
N ILE A 117 -7.43 4.38 -4.93
CA ILE A 117 -7.21 3.06 -4.32
C ILE A 117 -7.24 3.15 -2.80
N SER A 118 -6.64 4.17 -2.20
CA SER A 118 -6.64 4.32 -0.74
C SER A 118 -8.05 4.60 -0.20
N VAL A 119 -8.84 5.44 -0.86
CA VAL A 119 -10.25 5.69 -0.51
C VAL A 119 -11.09 4.42 -0.67
N LEU A 120 -10.95 3.70 -1.80
CA LEU A 120 -11.65 2.43 -2.01
C LEU A 120 -11.26 1.37 -0.97
N CYS A 121 -9.99 1.34 -0.56
CA CYS A 121 -9.52 0.43 0.50
C CYS A 121 -10.18 0.74 1.85
N ILE A 122 -10.35 2.02 2.21
CA ILE A 122 -11.07 2.43 3.42
C ILE A 122 -12.51 1.91 3.38
N PHE A 123 -13.21 2.13 2.26
CA PHE A 123 -14.58 1.63 2.09
C PHE A 123 -14.64 0.10 2.14
N ALA A 124 -13.70 -0.59 1.50
CA ALA A 124 -13.63 -2.04 1.53
C ALA A 124 -13.41 -2.58 2.95
N VAL A 125 -12.51 -1.96 3.74
CA VAL A 125 -12.28 -2.33 5.14
C VAL A 125 -13.52 -2.07 5.99
N ALA A 126 -14.17 -0.91 5.83
CA ALA A 126 -15.41 -0.60 6.53
C ALA A 126 -16.50 -1.64 6.21
N PHE A 127 -16.62 -2.02 4.94
CA PHE A 127 -17.57 -3.05 4.51
C PHE A 127 -17.21 -4.43 5.06
N VAL A 128 -15.93 -4.80 5.12
CA VAL A 128 -15.47 -6.05 5.75
C VAL A 128 -15.74 -6.07 7.24
N MET A 129 -15.62 -4.95 7.94
CA MET A 129 -15.98 -4.85 9.36
C MET A 129 -17.48 -5.06 9.58
N ILE A 130 -18.33 -4.41 8.77
CA ILE A 130 -19.80 -4.58 8.81
C ILE A 130 -20.20 -6.02 8.45
N LEU A 131 -19.66 -6.55 7.35
CA LEU A 131 -19.91 -7.94 6.96
C LEU A 131 -19.37 -8.93 7.98
N GLY A 132 -18.30 -8.61 8.69
CA GLY A 132 -17.76 -9.44 9.77
C GLY A 132 -18.78 -9.69 10.88
N GLU A 133 -19.67 -8.73 11.14
CA GLU A 133 -20.81 -8.87 12.06
C GLU A 133 -21.98 -9.64 11.43
N LEU A 134 -22.26 -9.45 10.14
CA LEU A 134 -23.33 -10.14 9.40
C LEU A 134 -22.96 -11.57 8.95
N ALA A 135 -21.68 -11.92 8.94
CA ALA A 135 -21.14 -13.18 8.44
C ALA A 135 -21.53 -14.42 9.26
N HIS A 136 -22.25 -14.23 10.38
CA HIS A 136 -22.93 -15.30 11.12
C HIS A 136 -23.76 -16.25 10.22
N LYS A 137 -24.13 -15.82 9.00
CA LYS A 137 -25.03 -16.54 8.10
C LYS A 137 -24.37 -17.13 6.84
N PHE A 138 -23.10 -16.84 6.57
CA PHE A 138 -22.44 -17.28 5.33
C PHE A 138 -21.77 -18.65 5.49
N LYS A 139 -21.83 -19.46 4.43
CA LYS A 139 -21.27 -20.82 4.35
C LYS A 139 -19.76 -20.82 4.60
N GLU A 140 -19.23 -21.91 5.16
CA GLU A 140 -17.78 -22.07 5.39
C GLU A 140 -16.99 -21.90 4.09
N PHE A 141 -16.11 -20.90 4.06
CA PHE A 141 -15.15 -20.72 2.98
C PHE A 141 -13.92 -21.58 3.25
N SER A 142 -13.41 -22.26 2.23
CA SER A 142 -12.19 -23.06 2.38
C SER A 142 -10.99 -22.13 2.62
N SER A 143 -10.17 -22.46 3.61
CA SER A 143 -8.89 -21.76 3.84
C SER A 143 -7.94 -22.05 2.69
N PHE A 144 -7.32 -21.01 2.11
CA PHE A 144 -6.20 -21.15 1.16
C PHE A 144 -4.89 -20.77 1.86
N PRO A 145 -4.34 -21.64 2.75
CA PRO A 145 -3.18 -21.30 3.58
C PRO A 145 -1.90 -21.06 2.76
N ILE A 146 -1.79 -21.68 1.59
CA ILE A 146 -0.66 -21.49 0.69
C ILE A 146 -0.70 -20.07 0.10
N LEU A 147 -1.88 -19.62 -0.35
CA LEU A 147 -2.05 -18.30 -0.96
C LEU A 147 -1.76 -17.18 0.04
N SER A 148 -2.28 -17.29 1.27
CA SER A 148 -2.05 -16.29 2.31
C SER A 148 -0.59 -16.24 2.76
N LYS A 149 0.09 -17.39 2.85
CA LYS A 149 1.52 -17.47 3.16
C LYS A 149 2.39 -16.86 2.05
N THR A 150 2.12 -17.18 0.79
CA THR A 150 2.84 -16.60 -0.36
C THR A 150 2.62 -15.10 -0.46
N ALA A 151 1.38 -14.62 -0.31
CA ALA A 151 1.08 -13.19 -0.32
C ALA A 151 1.78 -12.45 0.83
N SER A 152 1.83 -13.04 2.02
CA SER A 152 2.53 -12.48 3.18
C SER A 152 4.04 -12.40 2.95
N PHE A 153 4.65 -13.46 2.41
CA PHE A 153 6.08 -13.47 2.08
C PHE A 153 6.42 -12.41 1.03
N LEU A 154 5.62 -12.34 -0.05
CA LEU A 154 5.78 -11.34 -1.09
C LEU A 154 5.69 -9.92 -0.53
N PHE A 155 4.69 -9.66 0.32
CA PHE A 155 4.51 -8.33 0.91
C PHE A 155 5.68 -7.91 1.81
N VAL A 156 6.18 -8.82 2.66
CA VAL A 156 7.36 -8.56 3.50
C VAL A 156 8.60 -8.29 2.64
N PHE A 157 8.79 -9.05 1.56
CA PHE A 157 9.86 -8.80 0.60
C PHE A 157 9.74 -7.41 -0.05
N LEU A 158 8.53 -6.99 -0.43
CA LEU A 158 8.28 -5.67 -1.00
C LEU A 158 8.56 -4.53 -0.02
N ILE A 159 8.29 -4.71 1.27
CA ILE A 159 8.67 -3.73 2.31
C ILE A 159 10.18 -3.58 2.35
N ALA A 160 10.91 -4.70 2.43
CA ALA A 160 12.37 -4.69 2.50
C ALA A 160 12.97 -4.04 1.25
N ALA A 161 12.47 -4.40 0.06
CA ALA A 161 12.90 -3.80 -1.20
C ALA A 161 12.64 -2.29 -1.23
N ASN A 162 11.50 -1.81 -0.69
CA ASN A 162 11.17 -0.38 -0.68
C ASN A 162 12.11 0.37 0.25
N LEU A 163 12.37 -0.18 1.43
CA LEU A 163 13.30 0.41 2.38
C LEU A 163 14.71 0.53 1.80
N ILE A 164 15.21 -0.54 1.17
CA ILE A 164 16.52 -0.53 0.49
C ILE A 164 16.54 0.53 -0.62
N SER A 165 15.50 0.58 -1.46
CA SER A 165 15.43 1.54 -2.56
C SER A 165 15.42 2.99 -2.04
N THR A 166 14.65 3.27 -0.99
CA THR A 166 14.62 4.60 -0.34
C THR A 166 15.98 4.99 0.22
N ILE A 167 16.70 4.07 0.87
CA ILE A 167 18.04 4.34 1.39
C ILE A 167 19.03 4.61 0.25
N LEU A 168 18.93 3.88 -0.86
CA LEU A 168 19.79 4.11 -2.03
C LEU A 168 19.49 5.46 -2.70
N GLU A 169 18.23 5.88 -2.68
CA GLU A 169 17.75 7.09 -3.33
C GLU A 169 18.05 8.35 -2.53
N CYS A 170 17.73 8.36 -1.23
CA CYS A 170 17.87 9.52 -0.36
C CYS A 170 19.19 9.53 0.43
N GLY A 171 19.93 8.42 0.41
CA GLY A 171 21.13 8.23 1.21
C GLY A 171 20.86 8.39 2.71
N GLY A 172 21.67 9.22 3.37
CA GLY A 172 21.50 9.61 4.78
C GLY A 172 20.86 10.99 4.98
N GLY A 173 20.41 11.65 3.90
CA GLY A 173 19.93 13.03 3.89
C GLY A 173 18.46 13.18 3.49
N GLN A 174 18.05 14.40 3.13
CA GLN A 174 16.73 14.65 2.54
C GLN A 174 16.74 14.24 1.07
N CYS A 175 15.70 13.52 0.62
CA CYS A 175 15.53 13.17 -0.78
C CYS A 175 15.33 14.45 -1.62
N ALA A 176 15.92 14.50 -2.82
CA ALA A 176 15.64 15.58 -3.78
C ALA A 176 14.15 15.58 -4.19
N ASP A 177 13.59 16.76 -4.46
CA ASP A 177 12.18 16.91 -4.84
C ASP A 177 11.86 16.23 -6.19
N ASP A 178 12.79 16.32 -7.16
CA ASP A 178 12.73 15.67 -8.47
C ASP A 178 13.99 14.82 -8.74
N PRO A 179 14.04 13.57 -8.24
CA PRO A 179 15.23 12.74 -8.38
C PRO A 179 15.39 12.21 -9.81
N VAL A 180 16.58 12.41 -10.40
CA VAL A 180 17.00 11.83 -11.68
C VAL A 180 18.08 10.74 -11.53
N ARG A 181 18.66 10.61 -10.32
CA ARG A 181 19.72 9.66 -9.99
C ARG A 181 19.57 9.19 -8.54
N TYR A 182 20.07 7.99 -8.24
CA TYR A 182 20.20 7.48 -6.87
C TYR A 182 21.41 8.13 -6.19
N GLU A 183 21.20 9.00 -5.19
CA GLU A 183 22.27 9.82 -4.61
C GLU A 183 23.39 8.98 -3.98
N LEU A 184 23.04 7.91 -3.26
CA LEU A 184 24.03 7.10 -2.57
C LEU A 184 24.89 6.30 -3.56
N LEU A 185 24.31 5.89 -4.70
CA LEU A 185 25.04 5.20 -5.76
C LEU A 185 25.92 6.17 -6.55
N SER A 186 25.45 7.40 -6.82
CA SER A 186 26.26 8.42 -7.50
C SER A 186 27.42 8.93 -6.64
N ASN A 187 27.26 8.97 -5.31
CA ASN A 187 28.33 9.33 -4.39
C ASN A 187 29.42 8.27 -4.30
N TRP A 188 29.07 6.99 -4.50
CA TRP A 188 30.02 5.87 -4.43
C TRP A 188 30.68 5.55 -5.79
N PHE A 189 29.98 5.81 -6.89
CA PHE A 189 30.50 5.73 -8.26
C PHE A 189 30.32 7.06 -8.99
N PRO A 190 31.22 8.04 -8.75
CA PRO A 190 31.23 9.28 -9.52
C PRO A 190 31.70 8.97 -10.95
N SER A 191 30.75 8.93 -11.89
CA SER A 191 31.00 9.01 -13.33
C SER A 191 31.12 10.46 -13.75
#